data_AF-A0A8B9Z1G4-F1
#
_entry.id   AF-A0A8B9Z1G4-F1
#
_cell.length_a   1.000
_cell.length_b   1.000
_cell.length_c   1.000
_cell.angle_alpha   90.00
_cell.angle_beta   90.00
_cell.angle_gamma   90.00
#
_symmetry.space_group_name_H-M   'P 1'
#
loop_
_entity.id
_entity.type
_entity.pdbx_description
1 polymer ?
#
loop_
_entity_poly.entity_id
_entity_poly.type
_entity_poly.pdbx_seq_one_letter_code
_entity_poly.pdbx_strand_id
1 'polypeptide(L)'
;RKQVNVVLGPLDMGHCFRSQHLIPSYKISYLLYRCCITHHLFDFYVDKVFKHCKTEDSYVNRKISSIANSFLSVKRKLEQCHEENKCLCGEESTEKFKQILANYEGLNVTSAAIKSLGELDILLDWMEKSH
;
A
#
# COMPACT_ATOMS: atom_id res chain seq x y z
N ARG A 1 -11.77 4.81 4.78
CA ARG A 1 -12.73 3.67 4.76
C ARG A 1 -13.87 3.80 3.74
N LYS A 2 -14.73 4.85 3.77
CA LYS A 2 -15.89 4.96 2.85
C LYS A 2 -15.57 4.88 1.34
N GLN A 3 -14.47 5.49 0.87
CA GLN A 3 -14.10 5.45 -0.56
C GLN A 3 -13.44 4.13 -0.99
N VAL A 4 -12.74 3.44 -0.08
CA VAL A 4 -12.09 2.14 -0.33
C VAL A 4 -13.16 1.06 -0.49
N ASN A 5 -14.17 1.05 0.39
CA ASN A 5 -15.30 0.11 0.29
C ASN A 5 -16.14 0.30 -0.99
N VAL A 6 -16.14 1.49 -1.60
CA VAL A 6 -16.84 1.75 -2.87
C VAL A 6 -16.05 1.21 -4.08
N VAL A 7 -14.73 1.04 -3.97
CA VAL A 7 -13.89 0.38 -5.00
C VAL A 7 -13.93 -1.13 -4.83
N LEU A 8 -13.96 -1.60 -3.59
CA LEU A 8 -14.02 -3.03 -3.26
C LEU A 8 -15.43 -3.63 -3.42
N GLY A 9 -16.49 -2.82 -3.30
CA GLY A 9 -17.88 -3.29 -3.35
C GLY A 9 -18.35 -3.87 -4.70
N PRO A 10 -17.96 -3.31 -5.87
CA PRO A 10 -18.27 -3.89 -7.18
C PRO A 10 -17.31 -5.00 -7.61
N LEU A 11 -16.14 -5.12 -6.96
CA LEU A 11 -15.20 -6.21 -7.17
C LEU A 11 -15.66 -7.40 -6.34
N ASP A 12 -16.67 -8.12 -6.82
CA ASP A 12 -17.11 -9.41 -6.27
C ASP A 12 -16.03 -10.48 -6.50
N MET A 13 -14.89 -10.33 -5.80
CA MET A 13 -13.73 -11.21 -5.79
C MET A 13 -13.76 -12.12 -4.57
N GLY A 14 -14.96 -12.60 -4.21
CA GLY A 14 -15.19 -13.52 -3.09
C GLY A 14 -14.52 -14.89 -3.19
N HIS A 15 -13.73 -15.19 -4.23
CA HIS A 15 -13.12 -16.50 -4.43
C HIS A 15 -11.65 -16.52 -4.89
N CYS A 16 -10.97 -15.38 -5.04
CA CYS A 16 -9.56 -15.38 -5.44
C CYS A 16 -8.63 -15.06 -4.25
N PHE A 17 -7.99 -16.13 -3.76
CA PHE A 17 -6.83 -16.13 -2.86
C PHE A 17 -7.06 -15.72 -1.41
N ARG A 18 -7.71 -16.61 -0.66
CA ARG A 18 -7.78 -16.58 0.81
C ARG A 18 -6.65 -17.36 1.50
N SER A 19 -5.45 -17.34 0.95
CA SER A 19 -4.26 -17.93 1.58
C SER A 19 -3.05 -17.02 1.35
N GLN A 20 -2.45 -16.55 2.44
CA GLN A 20 -1.35 -15.56 2.56
C GLN A 20 -1.71 -14.08 2.36
N HIS A 21 -1.74 -13.33 3.47
CA HIS A 21 -1.78 -11.86 3.50
C HIS A 21 -0.41 -11.32 3.07
N LEU A 22 -0.35 -10.32 2.17
CA LEU A 22 0.90 -9.66 1.76
C LEU A 22 1.44 -8.75 2.86
N ILE A 23 0.56 -8.19 3.69
CA ILE A 23 0.91 -7.29 4.80
C ILE A 23 0.91 -8.06 6.11
N PRO A 24 2.06 -8.27 6.75
CA PRO A 24 2.07 -8.96 8.02
C PRO A 24 1.70 -8.05 9.21
N SER A 25 0.90 -8.57 10.13
CA SER A 25 0.44 -7.83 11.32
C SER A 25 1.47 -7.89 12.45
N TYR A 26 2.36 -6.90 12.59
CA TYR A 26 3.32 -6.84 13.71
C TYR A 26 3.34 -5.48 14.43
N LYS A 27 3.41 -5.50 15.77
CA LYS A 27 3.67 -4.32 16.63
C LYS A 27 5.09 -3.80 16.38
N ILE A 28 5.23 -2.57 15.87
CA ILE A 28 6.53 -1.92 15.62
C ILE A 28 6.71 -0.73 16.58
N SER A 29 7.73 -0.78 17.43
CA SER A 29 8.08 0.23 18.42
C SER A 29 9.33 1.03 17.98
N TYR A 30 9.11 2.13 17.27
CA TYR A 30 9.87 3.40 17.28
C TYR A 30 9.32 4.26 16.12
N LEU A 31 8.92 5.50 16.39
CA LEU A 31 8.26 6.39 15.42
C LEU A 31 9.06 6.61 14.11
N LEU A 32 10.39 6.59 14.18
CA LEU A 32 11.29 6.76 13.03
C LEU A 32 11.22 5.58 12.04
N TYR A 33 11.24 4.34 12.54
CA TYR A 33 11.09 3.14 11.71
C TYR A 33 9.72 3.07 11.03
N ARG A 34 8.67 3.59 11.71
CA ARG A 34 7.33 3.68 11.12
C ARG A 34 7.27 4.67 9.98
N CYS A 35 7.92 5.83 10.09
CA CYS A 35 8.00 6.78 8.99
C CYS A 35 8.64 6.13 7.75
N CYS A 36 9.78 5.44 7.92
CA CYS A 36 10.50 4.83 6.80
C CYS A 36 9.65 3.78 6.08
N ILE A 37 9.07 2.84 6.83
CA ILE A 37 8.28 1.77 6.22
C ILE A 37 6.99 2.33 5.58
N THR A 38 6.41 3.40 6.16
CA THR A 38 5.27 4.11 5.57
C THR A 38 5.67 4.76 4.24
N HIS A 39 6.80 5.47 4.19
CA HIS A 39 7.32 6.06 2.96
C HIS A 39 7.45 5.01 1.85
N HIS A 40 8.13 3.90 2.13
CA HIS A 40 8.30 2.81 1.16
C HIS A 40 6.97 2.19 0.71
N LEU A 41 5.99 2.05 1.61
CA LEU A 41 4.66 1.57 1.26
C LEU A 41 3.94 2.55 0.33
N PHE A 42 3.97 3.85 0.59
CA PHE A 42 3.35 4.83 -0.32
C PHE A 42 4.02 4.85 -1.69
N ASP A 43 5.35 4.76 -1.75
CA ASP A 43 6.09 4.60 -3.02
C ASP A 43 5.63 3.36 -3.77
N PHE A 44 5.62 2.22 -3.09
CA PHE A 44 5.18 0.96 -3.65
C PHE A 44 3.76 1.04 -4.21
N TYR A 45 2.81 1.61 -3.46
CA TYR A 45 1.43 1.72 -3.92
C TYR A 45 1.30 2.64 -5.14
N VAL A 46 1.99 3.79 -5.15
CA VAL A 46 1.95 4.73 -6.28
C VAL A 46 2.64 4.16 -7.53
N ASP A 47 3.86 3.65 -7.36
CA ASP A 47 4.75 3.34 -8.49
C ASP A 47 4.55 1.92 -9.04
N LYS A 48 4.04 0.99 -8.20
CA LYS A 48 3.81 -0.42 -8.57
C LYS A 48 2.33 -0.77 -8.61
N VAL A 49 1.57 -0.50 -7.53
CA VAL A 49 0.19 -0.99 -7.41
C VAL A 49 -0.77 -0.21 -8.33
N PHE A 50 -0.94 1.09 -8.12
CA PHE A 50 -1.91 1.89 -8.88
C PHE A 50 -1.53 1.99 -10.37
N LYS A 51 -0.23 1.94 -10.69
CA LYS A 51 0.26 1.94 -12.07
C LYS A 51 -0.22 0.72 -12.87
N HIS A 52 -0.30 -0.46 -12.23
CA HIS A 52 -0.64 -1.72 -12.89
C HIS A 52 -2.05 -2.22 -12.57
N CYS A 53 -2.76 -1.56 -11.66
CA CYS A 53 -4.16 -1.88 -11.37
C CYS A 53 -5.10 -1.17 -12.36
N LYS A 54 -5.44 -1.87 -13.45
CA LYS A 54 -6.45 -1.44 -14.43
C LYS A 54 -7.53 -2.49 -14.56
N THR A 55 -8.77 -2.03 -14.66
CA THR A 55 -9.95 -2.86 -14.89
C THR A 55 -10.62 -2.45 -16.22
N GLU A 56 -11.55 -3.25 -16.72
CA GLU A 56 -12.36 -2.88 -17.89
C GLU A 56 -13.39 -1.79 -17.54
N ASP A 57 -13.75 -1.65 -16.26
CA ASP A 57 -14.72 -0.66 -15.80
C ASP A 57 -14.07 0.72 -15.61
N SER A 58 -14.47 1.65 -16.49
CA SER A 58 -14.02 3.05 -16.43
C SER A 58 -14.39 3.77 -15.12
N TYR A 59 -15.52 3.42 -14.50
CA TYR A 59 -15.94 3.98 -13.21
C TYR A 59 -15.00 3.52 -12.10
N VAL A 60 -14.68 2.24 -12.04
CA VAL A 60 -13.72 1.67 -11.09
C VAL A 60 -12.34 2.30 -11.28
N ASN A 61 -11.86 2.42 -12.53
CA ASN A 61 -10.59 3.07 -12.82
C ASN A 61 -10.54 4.53 -12.35
N ARG A 62 -11.63 5.31 -12.51
CA ARG A 62 -11.70 6.69 -11.98
C ARG A 62 -11.56 6.73 -10.46
N LYS A 63 -12.16 5.77 -9.76
CA LYS A 63 -12.03 5.67 -8.30
C LYS A 63 -10.62 5.27 -7.89
N ILE A 64 -9.99 4.32 -8.59
CA ILE A 64 -8.59 3.97 -8.39
C ILE A 64 -7.70 5.19 -8.57
N SER A 65 -7.89 5.99 -9.63
CA SER A 65 -7.15 7.23 -9.84
C SER A 65 -7.35 8.25 -8.71
N SER A 66 -8.58 8.38 -8.20
CA SER A 66 -8.87 9.27 -7.06
C SER A 66 -8.11 8.85 -5.80
N ILE A 67 -8.03 7.54 -5.52
CA ILE A 67 -7.25 7.00 -4.40
C ILE A 67 -5.76 7.22 -4.64
N ALA A 68 -5.26 6.92 -5.85
CA ALA A 68 -3.87 7.10 -6.23
C ALA A 68 -3.40 8.55 -6.05
N ASN A 69 -4.22 9.53 -6.43
CA ASN A 69 -3.93 10.95 -6.21
C ASN A 69 -3.85 11.32 -4.72
N SER A 70 -4.70 10.71 -3.89
CA SER A 70 -4.65 10.89 -2.44
C SER A 70 -3.35 10.33 -1.86
N PHE A 71 -2.95 9.14 -2.32
CA PHE A 71 -1.67 8.51 -1.94
C PHE A 71 -0.47 9.34 -2.40
N LEU A 72 -0.50 9.86 -3.63
CA LEU A 72 0.54 10.73 -4.16
C LEU A 72 0.72 11.99 -3.31
N SER A 73 -0.37 12.58 -2.82
CA SER A 73 -0.29 13.74 -1.93
C SER A 73 0.40 13.42 -0.59
N VAL A 74 0.18 12.23 -0.04
CA VAL A 74 0.82 11.79 1.20
C VAL A 74 2.28 11.42 0.96
N LYS A 75 2.59 10.69 -0.13
CA LYS A 75 3.95 10.38 -0.58
C LYS A 75 4.82 11.63 -0.60
N ARG A 76 4.37 12.70 -1.27
CA ARG A 76 5.10 13.99 -1.33
C ARG A 76 5.41 14.59 0.04
N LYS A 77 4.52 14.44 1.02
CA LYS A 77 4.76 14.93 2.39
C LYS A 77 5.78 14.05 3.13
N LEU A 78 5.77 12.75 2.89
CA LEU A 78 6.73 11.81 3.46
C LEU A 78 8.12 12.00 2.84
N GLU A 79 8.21 12.28 1.54
CA GLU A 79 9.46 12.63 0.84
C GLU A 79 10.12 13.86 1.50
N GLN A 80 9.36 14.92 1.76
CA GLN A 80 9.85 16.10 2.50
C GLN A 80 10.37 15.74 3.89
N CYS A 81 9.66 14.86 4.61
CA CYS A 81 10.11 14.41 5.94
C CYS A 81 11.42 13.60 5.86
N HIS A 82 11.64 12.88 4.77
CA HIS A 82 12.87 12.14 4.53
C HIS A 82 14.03 13.09 4.17
N GLU A 83 13.81 14.05 3.27
CA GLU A 83 14.80 15.07 2.89
C GLU A 83 15.26 15.93 4.09
N GLU A 84 14.35 16.22 5.02
CA GLU A 84 14.65 16.94 6.27
C GLU A 84 15.31 16.06 7.35
N ASN A 85 15.68 14.81 7.04
CA ASN A 85 16.22 13.81 7.96
C ASN A 85 15.32 13.52 9.19
N LYS A 86 14.02 13.79 9.09
CA LYS A 86 13.02 13.48 10.13
C LYS A 86 12.55 12.01 10.07
N CYS A 87 13.06 11.25 9.12
CA CYS A 87 12.70 9.87 8.83
C CYS A 87 13.97 9.02 8.65
N LEU A 88 14.40 8.32 9.71
CA LEU A 88 15.56 7.44 9.65
C LEU A 88 15.15 6.03 9.26
N CYS A 89 15.73 5.53 8.16
CA CYS A 89 15.55 4.16 7.70
C CYS A 89 16.65 3.27 8.28
N GLY A 90 16.28 2.40 9.21
CA GLY A 90 17.18 1.36 9.71
C GLY A 90 17.04 0.06 8.92
N GLU A 91 17.98 -0.87 9.17
CA GLU A 91 18.03 -2.17 8.49
C GLU A 91 16.72 -2.97 8.64
N GLU A 92 16.10 -2.93 9.83
CA GLU A 92 14.85 -3.64 10.10
C GLU A 92 13.69 -3.18 9.22
N SER A 93 13.49 -1.87 9.03
CA SER A 93 12.43 -1.34 8.16
C SER A 93 12.65 -1.70 6.70
N THR A 94 13.91 -1.66 6.27
CA THR A 94 14.32 -2.00 4.90
C THR A 94 14.08 -3.49 4.63
N GLU A 95 14.48 -4.37 5.54
CA GLU A 95 14.33 -5.81 5.36
C GLU A 95 12.86 -6.24 5.35
N LYS A 96 12.03 -5.65 6.23
CA LYS A 96 10.58 -5.87 6.20
C LYS A 96 9.95 -5.42 4.89
N PHE A 97 10.36 -4.26 4.38
CA PHE A 97 9.85 -3.80 3.08
C PHE A 97 10.31 -4.70 1.92
N LYS A 98 11.55 -5.18 1.93
CA LYS A 98 12.03 -6.16 0.94
C LYS A 98 11.18 -7.42 0.91
N GLN A 99 10.71 -7.92 2.06
CA GLN A 99 9.81 -9.09 2.09
C GLN A 99 8.48 -8.80 1.37
N ILE A 100 7.91 -7.61 1.56
CA ILE A 100 6.69 -7.19 0.86
C ILE A 100 6.96 -7.12 -0.65
N LEU A 101 8.08 -6.52 -1.05
CA LEU A 101 8.46 -6.41 -2.46
C LEU A 101 8.68 -7.79 -3.09
N ALA A 102 9.38 -8.70 -2.41
CA ALA A 102 9.61 -10.06 -2.88
C ALA A 102 8.29 -10.83 -3.07
N ASN A 103 7.34 -10.70 -2.15
CA ASN A 103 6.03 -11.31 -2.29
C ASN A 103 5.24 -10.74 -3.48
N TYR A 104 5.36 -9.44 -3.75
CA TYR A 104 4.74 -8.81 -4.91
C TYR A 104 5.37 -9.30 -6.22
N GLU A 105 6.70 -9.35 -6.28
CA GLU A 105 7.46 -9.77 -7.46
C GLU A 105 7.35 -11.27 -7.75
N GLY A 106 6.98 -12.08 -6.75
CA GLY A 106 6.66 -13.50 -6.92
C GLY A 106 5.33 -13.77 -7.64
N LEU A 107 4.53 -12.74 -7.93
CA LEU A 107 3.23 -12.85 -8.60
C LEU A 107 3.25 -12.14 -9.96
N ASN A 108 2.30 -12.48 -10.83
CA ASN A 108 2.09 -11.70 -12.06
C ASN A 108 1.72 -10.25 -11.71
N VAL A 109 2.34 -9.27 -12.39
CA VAL A 109 2.25 -7.85 -12.00
C VAL A 109 0.83 -7.31 -11.84
N THR A 110 -0.09 -7.73 -12.71
CA THR A 110 -1.50 -7.29 -12.66
C THR A 110 -2.23 -7.96 -11.50
N SER A 111 -1.99 -9.26 -11.29
CA SER A 111 -2.56 -9.99 -10.16
C SER A 111 -2.05 -9.46 -8.82
N ALA A 112 -0.75 -9.16 -8.74
CA ALA A 112 -0.10 -8.59 -7.58
C ALA A 112 -0.65 -7.20 -7.25
N ALA A 113 -0.86 -6.36 -8.26
CA ALA A 113 -1.45 -5.03 -8.11
C ALA A 113 -2.90 -5.10 -7.61
N ILE A 114 -3.74 -5.95 -8.21
CA ILE A 114 -5.13 -6.12 -7.76
C ILE A 114 -5.18 -6.66 -6.33
N LYS A 115 -4.35 -7.66 -6.01
CA LYS A 115 -4.25 -8.22 -4.64
C LYS A 115 -3.84 -7.15 -3.63
N SER A 116 -2.80 -6.37 -3.94
CA SER A 116 -2.33 -5.29 -3.08
C SER A 116 -3.38 -4.19 -2.91
N LEU A 117 -4.13 -3.86 -3.96
CA LEU A 117 -5.26 -2.93 -3.85
C LEU A 117 -6.36 -3.46 -2.91
N GLY A 118 -6.59 -4.77 -2.92
CA GLY A 118 -7.52 -5.44 -2.00
C GLY A 118 -7.08 -5.37 -0.53
N GLU A 119 -5.78 -5.33 -0.26
CA GLU A 119 -5.19 -5.23 1.09
C GLU A 119 -4.96 -3.78 1.55
N LEU A 120 -5.49 -2.81 0.81
CA LEU A 120 -5.34 -1.39 1.13
C LEU A 120 -5.94 -1.04 2.50
N ASP A 121 -7.02 -1.69 2.90
CA ASP A 121 -7.65 -1.51 4.20
C ASP A 121 -6.73 -1.94 5.36
N ILE A 122 -5.95 -3.01 5.18
CA ILE A 122 -4.94 -3.47 6.15
C ILE A 122 -3.85 -2.41 6.31
N LEU A 123 -3.36 -1.83 5.20
CA LEU A 123 -2.38 -0.73 5.26
C LEU A 123 -2.94 0.46 6.04
N LEU A 124 -4.17 0.88 5.70
CA LEU A 124 -4.82 2.03 6.36
C LEU A 124 -5.05 1.77 7.85
N ASP A 125 -5.47 0.56 8.23
CA ASP A 125 -5.67 0.16 9.62
C ASP A 125 -4.35 0.13 10.41
N TRP A 126 -3.26 -0.35 9.78
CA TRP A 126 -1.92 -0.31 10.38
C TRP A 126 -1.47 1.12 10.65
N MET A 127 -1.73 2.06 9.73
CA MET A 127 -1.43 3.48 9.93
C MET A 127 -2.31 4.12 11.01
N GLU A 128 -3.62 3.84 11.04
CA GLU A 128 -4.53 4.41 12.06
C GLU A 128 -4.18 3.93 13.48
N LYS A 129 -3.79 2.64 13.64
CA LYS A 129 -3.34 2.07 14.93
C LYS A 129 -1.95 2.56 15.37
N SER A 130 -1.35 3.48 14.62
CA SER A 130 -0.06 4.09 14.93
C SER A 130 -0.16 5.39 15.73
N HIS A 131 -1.37 5.84 16.04
CA HIS A 131 -1.68 7.01 16.86
C HIS A 131 -2.02 6.63 18.31
#